data_AF-A0A4V4RXJ4-F1
#
_entry.id   AF-A0A4V4RXJ4-F1
#
_cell.length_a   1.000
_cell.length_b   1.000
_cell.length_c   1.000
_cell.angle_alpha   90.00
_cell.angle_beta   90.00
_cell.angle_gamma   90.00
#
_symmetry.space_group_name_H-M   'P 1'
#
loop_
_entity.id
_entity.type
_entity.pdbx_description
1 polymer ?
#
loop_
_entity_poly.entity_id
_entity_poly.type
_entity_poly.pdbx_seq_one_letter_code
_entity_poly.pdbx_strand_id
1 'polypeptide(L)'
;MFQAFLEIAEQLNKLGITPLLMGSVGLERRTGRDWQARDLDIHVPSDPRGWEAPDGERIYRADELIAMMNQLGYVLVDRHEHEFHKGGLSVEFGGLHSLPEFAGVELEDLEELETAGVRYYLPTLEQYLKIYQASSKDSYRAENNNQKDFAKITYLEEVLRKKNEQSEQFCVSSL
;
A
#
# COMPACT_ATOMS: atom_id res chain seq x y z
N MET A 1 -0.08 -5.47 13.05
CA MET A 1 -0.89 -5.02 11.91
C MET A 1 -0.87 -6.01 10.75
N PHE A 2 0.30 -6.55 10.35
CA PHE A 2 0.37 -7.53 9.24
C PHE A 2 -0.54 -8.77 9.41
N GLN A 3 -0.73 -9.29 10.63
CA GLN A 3 -1.68 -10.39 10.84
C GLN A 3 -3.13 -10.00 10.54
N ALA A 4 -3.53 -8.78 10.93
CA ALA A 4 -4.86 -8.24 10.60
C ALA A 4 -5.00 -8.03 9.08
N PHE A 5 -3.93 -7.62 8.40
CA PHE A 5 -3.89 -7.59 6.95
C PHE A 5 -4.16 -8.96 6.34
N LEU A 6 -3.49 -10.02 6.81
CA LEU A 6 -3.71 -11.38 6.29
C LEU A 6 -5.16 -11.84 6.50
N GLU A 7 -5.78 -11.54 7.65
CA GLU A 7 -7.19 -11.85 7.91
C GLU A 7 -8.13 -11.14 6.91
N ILE A 8 -7.90 -9.86 6.63
CA ILE A 8 -8.69 -9.08 5.67
C ILE A 8 -8.44 -9.57 4.24
N ALA A 9 -7.17 -9.77 3.87
CA ALA A 9 -6.77 -10.24 2.55
C ALA A 9 -7.32 -11.64 2.24
N GLU A 10 -7.42 -12.52 3.23
CA GLU A 10 -8.06 -13.83 3.08
C GLU A 10 -9.54 -13.68 2.68
N GLN A 11 -10.27 -12.75 3.28
CA GLN A 11 -11.67 -12.50 2.90
C GLN A 11 -11.78 -11.86 1.52
N LEU A 12 -10.89 -10.93 1.18
CA LEU A 12 -10.83 -10.34 -0.16
C LEU A 12 -10.53 -11.40 -1.23
N ASN A 13 -9.61 -12.33 -0.96
CA ASN A 13 -9.30 -13.43 -1.87
C ASN A 13 -10.53 -14.33 -2.11
N LYS A 14 -11.38 -14.57 -1.10
CA LYS A 14 -12.65 -15.30 -1.25
C LYS A 14 -13.65 -14.57 -2.16
N LEU A 15 -13.55 -13.23 -2.24
CA LEU A 15 -14.30 -12.40 -3.18
C LEU A 15 -13.63 -12.30 -4.57
N GLY A 16 -12.51 -12.99 -4.79
CA GLY A 16 -11.74 -12.91 -6.03
C GLY A 16 -10.88 -11.64 -6.16
N ILE A 17 -10.61 -10.95 -5.05
CA ILE A 17 -9.79 -9.73 -5.01
C ILE A 17 -8.41 -10.06 -4.43
N THR A 18 -7.36 -9.75 -5.17
CA THR A 18 -5.98 -9.75 -4.66
C THR A 18 -5.62 -8.32 -4.22
N PRO A 19 -5.53 -8.04 -2.92
CA PRO A 19 -5.21 -6.70 -2.44
C PRO A 19 -3.71 -6.39 -2.54
N LEU A 20 -3.39 -5.10 -2.57
CA LEU A 20 -2.02 -4.59 -2.46
C LEU A 20 -1.77 -4.06 -1.04
N LEU A 21 -0.74 -4.58 -0.37
CA LEU A 21 -0.33 -4.08 0.95
C LEU A 21 0.51 -2.81 0.78
N MET A 22 -0.03 -1.69 1.25
CA MET A 22 0.56 -0.36 1.09
C MET A 22 1.09 0.19 2.41
N GLY A 23 1.54 1.45 2.34
CA GLY A 23 1.86 2.24 3.51
C GLY A 23 3.00 1.67 4.36
N SER A 24 2.99 2.05 5.63
CA SER A 24 4.10 1.77 6.55
C SER A 24 4.21 0.26 6.84
N VAL A 25 3.08 -0.45 7.02
CA VAL A 25 3.07 -1.90 7.28
C VAL A 25 3.68 -2.69 6.11
N GLY A 26 3.36 -2.30 4.87
CA GLY A 26 3.95 -2.93 3.70
C GLY A 26 5.46 -2.67 3.58
N LEU A 27 5.90 -1.43 3.84
CA LEU A 27 7.32 -1.09 3.84
C LEU A 27 8.07 -1.85 4.95
N GLU A 28 7.49 -1.97 6.15
CA GLU A 28 8.02 -2.81 7.25
C GLU A 28 8.18 -4.26 6.79
N ARG A 29 7.17 -4.82 6.11
CA ARG A 29 7.21 -6.18 5.59
C ARG A 29 8.34 -6.37 4.56
N ARG A 30 8.56 -5.38 3.70
CA ARG A 30 9.59 -5.42 2.65
C ARG A 30 11.01 -5.24 3.20
N THR A 31 11.17 -4.47 4.26
CA THR A 31 12.49 -4.00 4.74
C THR A 31 12.94 -4.65 6.05
N GLY A 32 12.01 -5.23 6.83
CA GLY A 32 12.25 -5.69 8.19
C GLY A 32 12.51 -4.56 9.20
N ARG A 33 12.40 -3.29 8.78
CA ARG A 33 12.57 -2.12 9.63
C ARG A 33 11.22 -1.67 10.15
N ASP A 34 11.12 -1.42 11.45
CA ASP A 34 9.94 -0.82 12.09
C ASP A 34 9.80 0.66 11.68
N TRP A 35 8.63 1.01 11.14
CA TRP A 35 8.25 2.36 10.72
C TRP A 35 7.17 2.97 11.61
N GLN A 36 6.85 2.31 12.73
CA GLN A 36 5.83 2.71 13.69
C GLN A 36 4.48 2.97 13.00
N ALA A 37 4.08 2.04 12.13
CA ALA A 37 2.76 2.06 11.50
C ALA A 37 1.66 2.29 12.54
N ARG A 38 0.64 3.08 12.17
CA ARG A 38 -0.50 3.42 13.05
C ARG A 38 -1.83 2.92 12.50
N ASP A 39 -1.83 2.67 11.21
CA ASP A 39 -2.92 2.34 10.31
C ASP A 39 -2.47 1.17 9.42
N LEU A 40 -3.43 0.60 8.73
CA LEU A 40 -3.21 -0.41 7.71
C LEU A 40 -3.78 0.07 6.38
N ASP A 41 -2.91 0.43 5.46
CA ASP A 41 -3.27 0.83 4.09
C ASP A 41 -3.41 -0.40 3.19
N ILE A 42 -4.59 -0.59 2.59
CA ILE A 42 -4.88 -1.69 1.67
C ILE A 42 -5.43 -1.11 0.37
N HIS A 43 -4.77 -1.38 -0.75
CA HIS A 43 -5.31 -1.00 -2.06
C HIS A 43 -6.07 -2.15 -2.69
N VAL A 44 -7.23 -1.85 -3.27
CA VAL A 44 -8.13 -2.79 -3.94
C VAL A 44 -8.56 -2.26 -5.31
N PRO A 45 -9.11 -3.11 -6.22
CA PRO A 45 -9.61 -2.65 -7.52
C PRO A 45 -10.53 -1.44 -7.42
N SER A 46 -10.25 -0.41 -8.22
CA SER A 46 -10.84 0.93 -8.07
C SER A 46 -11.00 1.65 -9.41
N ASP A 47 -11.64 2.81 -9.41
CA ASP A 47 -11.62 3.73 -10.54
C ASP A 47 -10.18 4.25 -10.77
N PRO A 48 -9.66 4.24 -12.02
CA PRO A 48 -8.31 4.72 -12.31
C PRO A 48 -8.14 6.23 -12.09
N ARG A 49 -9.23 7.01 -12.13
CA ARG A 49 -9.20 8.47 -11.86
C ARG A 49 -8.87 8.82 -10.40
N GLY A 50 -8.86 7.83 -9.51
CA GLY A 50 -8.52 8.01 -8.10
C GLY A 50 -9.39 9.06 -7.40
N TRP A 51 -8.78 10.13 -6.91
CA TRP A 51 -9.47 11.22 -6.21
C TRP A 51 -10.47 12.01 -7.06
N GLU A 52 -10.31 12.01 -8.39
CA GLU A 52 -11.26 12.66 -9.29
C GLU A 52 -12.55 11.86 -9.46
N ALA A 53 -12.58 10.58 -9.07
CA ALA A 53 -13.78 9.78 -9.05
C ALA A 53 -14.67 10.14 -7.84
N PRO A 54 -16.01 10.11 -7.99
CA PRO A 54 -16.94 10.27 -6.86
C PRO A 54 -16.66 9.22 -5.77
N ASP A 55 -16.79 9.62 -4.50
CA ASP A 55 -16.47 8.76 -3.35
C ASP A 55 -17.16 7.40 -3.41
N GLY A 56 -18.46 7.38 -3.76
CA GLY A 56 -19.24 6.15 -3.86
C GLY A 56 -18.90 5.24 -5.05
N GLU A 57 -18.07 5.71 -5.99
CA GLU A 57 -17.67 4.98 -7.20
C GLU A 57 -16.17 4.66 -7.22
N ARG A 58 -15.38 5.29 -6.34
CA ARG A 58 -13.91 5.17 -6.33
C ARG A 58 -13.46 3.73 -6.08
N ILE A 59 -14.07 3.02 -5.14
CA ILE A 59 -13.76 1.61 -4.87
C ILE A 59 -14.79 0.71 -5.54
N TYR A 60 -14.31 -0.22 -6.38
CA TYR A 60 -15.21 -1.18 -7.00
C TYR A 60 -15.73 -2.18 -5.98
N ARG A 61 -17.03 -2.51 -6.07
CA ARG A 61 -17.71 -3.42 -5.14
C ARG A 61 -17.63 -2.94 -3.67
N ALA A 62 -17.64 -1.63 -3.46
CA ALA A 62 -17.56 -1.02 -2.11
C ALA A 62 -18.60 -1.60 -1.13
N ASP A 63 -19.83 -1.86 -1.57
CA ASP A 63 -20.87 -2.45 -0.71
C ASP A 63 -20.49 -3.84 -0.19
N GLU A 64 -19.87 -4.68 -1.03
CA GLU A 64 -19.41 -6.02 -0.63
C GLU A 64 -18.22 -5.93 0.34
N LEU A 65 -17.32 -4.98 0.10
CA LEU A 65 -16.19 -4.69 0.98
C LEU A 65 -16.67 -4.20 2.35
N ILE A 66 -17.61 -3.26 2.40
CA ILE A 66 -18.20 -2.75 3.64
C ILE A 66 -18.89 -3.88 4.41
N ALA A 67 -19.69 -4.72 3.71
CA ALA A 67 -20.35 -5.86 4.34
C ALA A 67 -19.34 -6.86 4.93
N MET A 68 -18.27 -7.15 4.20
CA MET A 68 -17.19 -8.03 4.65
C MET A 68 -16.46 -7.46 5.87
N MET A 69 -16.08 -6.18 5.84
CA MET A 69 -15.42 -5.52 6.96
C MET A 69 -16.31 -5.49 8.22
N ASN A 70 -17.62 -5.24 8.05
CA ASN A 70 -18.59 -5.31 9.14
C ASN A 70 -18.68 -6.71 9.75
N GLN A 71 -18.64 -7.78 8.93
CA GLN A 71 -18.61 -9.17 9.42
C GLN A 71 -17.33 -9.50 10.21
N LEU A 72 -16.20 -8.88 9.85
CA LEU A 72 -14.95 -8.96 10.61
C LEU A 72 -14.96 -8.11 11.89
N GLY A 73 -16.03 -7.36 12.16
CA GLY A 73 -16.20 -6.52 13.33
C GLY A 73 -15.56 -5.14 13.23
N TYR A 74 -15.24 -4.70 12.01
CA TYR A 74 -14.84 -3.32 11.75
C TYR A 74 -16.07 -2.43 11.51
N VAL A 75 -15.94 -1.15 11.81
CA VAL A 75 -16.98 -0.14 11.57
C VAL A 75 -16.45 0.90 10.60
N LEU A 76 -17.19 1.18 9.54
CA LEU A 76 -16.90 2.29 8.62
C LEU A 76 -17.08 3.62 9.35
N VAL A 77 -16.01 4.41 9.44
CA VAL A 77 -16.00 5.71 10.15
C VAL A 77 -15.91 6.89 9.19
N ASP A 78 -15.27 6.71 8.03
CA ASP A 78 -15.19 7.72 6.98
C ASP A 78 -15.45 7.08 5.62
N ARG A 79 -16.46 7.58 4.90
CA ARG A 79 -16.82 7.10 3.56
C ARG A 79 -15.93 7.67 2.46
N HIS A 80 -15.38 8.87 2.66
CA HIS A 80 -14.52 9.52 1.69
C HIS A 80 -13.16 8.81 1.63
N GLU A 81 -12.59 8.58 2.81
CA GLU A 81 -11.30 7.89 2.99
C GLU A 81 -11.43 6.36 2.98
N HIS A 82 -12.67 5.84 2.96
CA HIS A 82 -12.97 4.40 3.13
C HIS A 82 -12.27 3.81 4.37
N GLU A 83 -12.34 4.54 5.48
CA GLU A 83 -11.65 4.23 6.74
C GLU A 83 -12.54 3.39 7.67
N PHE A 84 -11.95 2.33 8.23
CA PHE A 84 -12.61 1.36 9.10
C PHE A 84 -11.87 1.19 10.43
N HIS A 85 -12.60 1.14 11.53
CA HIS A 85 -12.02 0.97 12.88
C HIS A 85 -12.44 -0.33 13.56
N LYS A 86 -11.50 -0.98 14.24
CA LYS A 86 -11.75 -2.12 15.16
C LYS A 86 -10.74 -2.13 16.30
N GLY A 87 -11.20 -1.99 17.54
CA GLY A 87 -10.34 -2.15 18.72
C GLY A 87 -9.11 -1.25 18.73
N GLY A 88 -9.22 -0.02 18.21
CA GLY A 88 -8.12 0.94 18.12
C GLY A 88 -7.21 0.78 16.89
N LEU A 89 -7.45 -0.21 16.03
CA LEU A 89 -6.83 -0.33 14.72
C LEU A 89 -7.65 0.42 13.67
N SER A 90 -6.99 1.30 12.90
CA SER A 90 -7.54 1.88 11.67
C SER A 90 -7.07 1.10 10.43
N VAL A 91 -7.96 0.94 9.47
CA VAL A 91 -7.72 0.32 8.16
C VAL A 91 -8.28 1.25 7.10
N GLU A 92 -7.47 1.63 6.12
CA GLU A 92 -7.84 2.54 5.04
C GLU A 92 -7.79 1.80 3.70
N PHE A 93 -8.82 1.99 2.88
CA PHE A 93 -8.87 1.39 1.54
C PHE A 93 -8.59 2.41 0.44
N GLY A 94 -7.46 2.22 -0.24
CA GLY A 94 -7.05 3.00 -1.39
C GLY A 94 -7.36 2.33 -2.74
N GLY A 95 -7.21 3.11 -3.80
CA GLY A 95 -7.42 2.63 -5.17
C GLY A 95 -6.19 1.97 -5.77
N LEU A 96 -6.32 0.74 -6.26
CA LEU A 96 -5.26 0.04 -6.97
C LEU A 96 -5.04 0.62 -8.38
N HIS A 97 -6.10 0.88 -9.14
CA HIS A 97 -5.98 1.25 -10.55
C HIS A 97 -5.54 2.70 -10.80
N SER A 98 -5.50 3.54 -9.77
CA SER A 98 -4.94 4.90 -9.87
C SER A 98 -3.41 4.93 -9.70
N LEU A 99 -2.79 3.81 -9.31
CA LEU A 99 -1.36 3.73 -9.03
C LEU A 99 -0.45 4.08 -10.23
N PRO A 100 -0.77 3.68 -11.48
CA PRO A 100 0.04 4.04 -12.65
C PRO A 100 0.07 5.56 -12.88
N GLU A 101 -1.07 6.22 -12.88
CA GLU A 101 -1.14 7.67 -13.07
C GLU A 101 -0.53 8.43 -11.89
N PHE A 102 -0.77 7.96 -10.67
CA PHE A 102 -0.30 8.61 -9.45
C PHE A 102 1.22 8.54 -9.27
N ALA A 103 1.83 7.38 -9.49
CA ALA A 103 3.24 7.14 -9.14
C ALA A 103 4.08 6.52 -10.27
N GLY A 104 3.51 6.26 -11.45
CA GLY A 104 4.22 5.57 -12.54
C GLY A 104 4.63 4.15 -12.16
N VAL A 105 3.76 3.45 -11.42
CA VAL A 105 3.91 2.03 -11.06
C VAL A 105 2.81 1.26 -11.76
N GLU A 106 3.21 0.51 -12.79
CA GLU A 106 2.30 -0.35 -13.55
C GLU A 106 1.86 -1.55 -12.71
N LEU A 107 0.61 -1.99 -12.92
CA LEU A 107 0.03 -3.06 -12.12
C LEU A 107 0.62 -4.42 -12.48
N GLU A 108 0.99 -4.62 -13.74
CA GLU A 108 1.64 -5.85 -14.20
C GLU A 108 3.03 -6.05 -13.58
N ASP A 109 3.67 -4.98 -13.10
CA ASP A 109 4.97 -5.01 -12.45
C ASP A 109 4.88 -5.25 -10.93
N LEU A 110 3.67 -5.36 -10.37
CA LEU A 110 3.49 -5.64 -8.95
C LEU A 110 3.81 -7.11 -8.64
N GLU A 111 4.69 -7.32 -7.67
CA GLU A 111 5.02 -8.67 -7.21
C GLU A 111 3.85 -9.25 -6.40
N GLU A 112 3.31 -10.37 -6.87
CA GLU A 112 2.36 -11.19 -6.10
C GLU A 112 3.13 -12.10 -5.13
N LEU A 113 2.73 -12.03 -3.86
CA LEU A 113 3.25 -12.87 -2.78
C LEU A 113 2.13 -13.73 -2.21
N GLU A 114 2.54 -14.86 -1.63
CA GLU A 114 1.64 -15.73 -0.87
C GLU A 114 2.18 -15.94 0.54
N THR A 115 1.32 -15.80 1.55
CA THR A 115 1.61 -16.19 2.94
C THR A 115 0.46 -17.02 3.47
N ALA A 116 0.73 -18.29 3.80
CA ALA A 116 -0.26 -19.23 4.32
C ALA A 116 -1.53 -19.35 3.44
N GLY A 117 -1.36 -19.38 2.11
CA GLY A 117 -2.47 -19.44 1.15
C GLY A 117 -3.19 -18.10 0.88
N VAL A 118 -2.79 -17.01 1.55
CA VAL A 118 -3.30 -15.66 1.30
C VAL A 118 -2.43 -14.96 0.28
N ARG A 119 -3.02 -14.52 -0.82
CA ARG A 119 -2.36 -13.86 -1.95
C ARG A 119 -2.55 -12.35 -1.87
N TYR A 120 -1.47 -11.63 -2.09
CA TYR A 120 -1.46 -10.17 -2.07
C TYR A 120 -0.28 -9.62 -2.89
N TYR A 121 -0.43 -8.40 -3.39
CA TYR A 121 0.68 -7.67 -3.99
C TYR A 121 1.49 -6.92 -2.93
N LEU A 122 2.78 -6.78 -3.17
CA LEU A 122 3.66 -5.94 -2.35
C LEU A 122 4.60 -5.12 -3.26
N PRO A 123 4.65 -3.78 -3.16
CA PRO A 123 5.59 -2.99 -3.95
C PRO A 123 7.05 -3.36 -3.67
N THR A 124 7.90 -3.24 -4.68
CA THR A 124 9.37 -3.29 -4.52
C THR A 124 9.87 -2.02 -3.82
N LEU A 125 11.16 -1.98 -3.46
CA LEU A 125 11.75 -0.78 -2.85
C LEU A 125 11.73 0.41 -3.82
N GLU A 126 11.99 0.13 -5.11
CA GLU A 126 11.96 1.10 -6.19
C GLU A 126 10.54 1.64 -6.40
N GLN A 127 9.51 0.78 -6.34
CA GLN A 127 8.11 1.19 -6.43
C GLN A 127 7.67 1.98 -5.19
N TYR A 128 8.05 1.55 -3.98
CA TYR A 128 7.79 2.34 -2.75
C TYR A 128 8.41 3.73 -2.84
N LEU A 129 9.63 3.86 -3.37
CA LEU A 129 10.27 5.17 -3.53
C LEU A 129 9.44 6.08 -4.44
N LYS A 130 9.01 5.58 -5.59
CA LYS A 130 8.13 6.34 -6.51
C LYS A 130 6.84 6.78 -5.82
N ILE A 131 6.20 5.87 -5.10
CA ILE A 131 4.92 6.13 -4.40
C ILE A 131 5.11 7.20 -3.31
N TYR A 132 6.13 7.10 -2.46
CA TYR A 132 6.37 8.11 -1.43
C TYR A 132 6.79 9.46 -2.03
N GLN A 133 7.57 9.46 -3.11
CA GLN A 133 7.91 10.70 -3.83
C GLN A 133 6.68 11.37 -4.43
N ALA A 134 5.74 10.61 -5.00
CA ALA A 134 4.45 11.12 -5.48
C ALA A 134 3.60 11.66 -4.32
N SER A 135 3.43 10.86 -3.26
CA SER A 135 2.71 11.22 -2.02
C SER A 135 3.24 12.53 -1.41
N SER A 136 4.55 12.73 -1.37
CA SER A 136 5.15 13.93 -0.77
C SER A 136 4.88 15.23 -1.55
N LYS A 137 4.52 15.12 -2.84
CA LYS A 137 4.23 16.24 -3.74
C LYS A 137 2.72 16.52 -3.87
N ASP A 138 1.90 15.56 -3.47
CA ASP A 138 0.45 15.68 -3.51
C ASP A 138 0.00 16.77 -2.52
N SER A 139 -0.79 17.74 -3.00
CA SER A 139 -1.16 18.94 -2.27
C SER A 139 -1.95 18.62 -1.00
N TYR A 140 -2.73 17.53 -0.99
CA TYR A 140 -3.45 17.06 0.19
C TYR A 140 -2.52 16.65 1.34
N ARG A 141 -1.39 16.00 1.01
CA ARG A 141 -0.39 15.55 2.00
C ARG A 141 0.68 16.58 2.31
N ALA A 142 0.99 17.46 1.35
CA ALA A 142 1.93 18.56 1.51
C ALA A 142 1.60 19.47 2.70
N GLU A 143 0.31 19.63 3.01
CA GLU A 143 -0.16 20.48 4.11
C GLU A 143 -0.30 19.74 5.45
N ASN A 144 -0.34 18.39 5.49
CA ASN A 144 -0.81 17.65 6.67
C ASN A 144 0.16 16.67 7.36
N ASN A 145 1.24 16.13 6.73
CA ASN A 145 2.16 15.21 7.47
C ASN A 145 3.48 14.77 6.80
N ASN A 146 4.09 15.59 5.93
CA ASN A 146 5.20 15.12 5.07
C ASN A 146 6.49 14.63 5.77
N GLN A 147 6.72 14.94 7.06
CA GLN A 147 7.99 14.57 7.72
C GLN A 147 8.25 13.05 7.74
N LYS A 148 7.19 12.23 7.88
CA LYS A 148 7.34 10.76 7.90
C LYS A 148 7.67 10.19 6.52
N ASP A 149 7.08 10.75 5.47
CA ASP A 149 7.32 10.29 4.10
C ASP A 149 8.74 10.65 3.67
N PHE A 150 9.27 11.82 4.05
CA PHE A 150 10.68 12.15 3.80
C PHE A 150 11.66 11.16 4.44
N ALA A 151 11.40 10.71 5.68
CA ALA A 151 12.27 9.72 6.32
C ALA A 151 12.29 8.37 5.57
N LYS A 152 11.14 7.95 5.02
CA LYS A 152 11.03 6.74 4.20
C LYS A 152 11.75 6.91 2.87
N ILE A 153 11.57 8.07 2.20
CA ILE A 153 12.26 8.42 0.95
C ILE A 153 13.78 8.36 1.16
N THR A 154 14.31 9.07 2.15
CA THR A 154 15.76 9.09 2.44
C THR A 154 16.30 7.68 2.68
N TYR A 155 15.59 6.87 3.47
CA TYR A 155 16.01 5.48 3.69
C TYR A 155 16.01 4.65 2.40
N LEU A 156 14.96 4.76 1.59
CA LEU A 156 14.85 4.01 0.34
C LEU A 156 15.95 4.40 -0.64
N GLU A 157 16.25 5.71 -0.78
CA GLU A 157 17.37 6.21 -1.58
C GLU A 157 18.71 5.64 -1.11
N GLU A 158 18.96 5.62 0.21
CA GLU A 158 20.18 5.06 0.78
C GLU A 158 20.33 3.56 0.51
N VAL A 159 19.28 2.78 0.69
CA VAL A 159 19.30 1.32 0.48
C VAL A 159 19.49 1.00 -1.00
N LEU A 160 18.77 1.69 -1.89
CA LEU A 160 18.86 1.48 -3.33
C LEU A 160 20.25 1.88 -3.87
N ARG A 161 20.83 2.99 -3.38
CA ARG A 161 22.20 3.37 -3.74
C ARG A 161 23.20 2.28 -3.35
N LYS A 162 23.13 1.76 -2.11
CA LYS A 162 24.03 0.68 -1.65
C LYS A 162 23.87 -0.60 -2.46
N LYS A 163 22.64 -0.96 -2.83
CA LYS A 163 22.35 -2.14 -3.68
C LYS A 163 23.00 -1.99 -5.07
N ASN A 164 22.93 -0.79 -5.65
CA ASN A 164 23.56 -0.51 -6.95
C ASN A 164 25.10 -0.58 -6.86
N GLU A 165 25.71 0.04 -5.85
CA GLU A 165 27.16 -0.01 -5.63
C GLU A 165 27.68 -1.44 -5.46
N GLN A 166 26.93 -2.30 -4.74
CA GLN A 166 27.27 -3.71 -4.57
C GLN A 166 27.15 -4.51 -5.88
N SER A 167 26.14 -4.21 -6.70
CA SER A 167 25.96 -4.86 -8.00
C SER A 167 27.09 -4.52 -8.99
N GLU A 168 27.58 -3.28 -8.97
CA GLU A 168 28.72 -2.84 -9.79
C GLU A 168 30.04 -3.47 -9.33
N GLN A 169 30.29 -3.51 -8.01
CA GLN A 169 31.49 -4.12 -7.43
C GLN A 169 31.59 -5.64 -7.75
N PHE A 170 30.46 -6.35 -7.75
CA PHE A 170 30.40 -7.78 -8.10
C PHE A 170 30.67 -8.01 -9.59
N CYS A 171 30.20 -7.11 -10.46
CA CYS A 171 30.43 -7.20 -11.90
C CYS A 171 31.91 -6.96 -12.27
N VAL A 172 32.58 -6.02 -11.60
CA VAL A 172 34.01 -5.73 -11.81
C VAL A 172 34.94 -6.82 -11.27
N SER A 173 34.55 -7.55 -10.23
CA SER A 173 35.36 -8.62 -9.63
C SER A 173 35.18 -10.00 -10.28
N SER A 174 34.26 -10.11 -11.24
CA SER A 174 33.98 -11.34 -12.00
C SER A 174 34.57 -11.33 -13.43
N LEU A 175 35.36 -10.30 -13.76
CA LEU A 175 36.12 -10.13 -15.01
C LEU A 175 37.62 -10.29 -14.75
#